data_AF-A0A3B0VWS1-F1
#
_entry.id   AF-A0A3B0VWS1-F1
#
_cell.length_a   1.000
_cell.length_b   1.000
_cell.length_c   1.000
_cell.angle_alpha   90.00
_cell.angle_beta   90.00
_cell.angle_gamma   90.00
#
_symmetry.space_group_name_H-M   'P 1'
#
loop_
_entity.id
_entity.type
_entity.pdbx_description
1 polymer ?
#
loop_
_entity_poly.entity_id
_entity_poly.type
_entity_poly.pdbx_seq_one_letter_code
_entity_poly.pdbx_strand_id
1 'polypeptide(L)'
;MSKQHATAVSWKNKPMPDVRKELLLNGRYTRAEFVTISQGFVPQGASDKWFIYLQDEWLHCHRSVSGSCIFILQIVPDEDDYAAPILWVNQEPSQYRSFEDEYDVALLAYLIDTILLGRFAPFPQAKQFSETDRQRHQQHVMGQDGGLRLRMANGNQ
;
A
#
# COMPACT_ATOMS: atom_id res chain seq x y z
N MET A 1 3.88 23.07 2.09
CA MET A 1 2.47 22.68 1.88
C MET A 1 2.11 21.70 2.98
N SER A 2 1.06 21.95 3.76
CA SER A 2 0.64 21.03 4.83
C SER A 2 0.25 19.68 4.22
N LYS A 3 0.85 18.57 4.66
CA LYS A 3 0.35 17.24 4.32
C LYS A 3 -1.11 17.17 4.79
N GLN A 4 -2.05 17.03 3.85
CA GLN A 4 -3.45 16.85 4.19
C GLN A 4 -3.61 15.43 4.74
N HIS A 5 -4.15 15.30 5.94
CA HIS A 5 -4.55 14.02 6.51
C HIS A 5 -5.61 13.36 5.60
N ALA A 6 -5.33 12.14 5.14
CA ALA A 6 -6.22 11.42 4.25
C ALA A 6 -7.40 10.84 5.03
N THR A 7 -8.61 11.08 4.55
CA THR A 7 -9.87 10.56 5.09
C THR A 7 -10.66 9.90 3.98
N ALA A 8 -11.70 9.13 4.30
CA ALA A 8 -12.56 8.46 3.32
C ALA A 8 -13.19 9.40 2.26
N VAL A 9 -13.23 10.72 2.50
CA VAL A 9 -13.77 11.71 1.54
C VAL A 9 -12.67 12.46 0.78
N SER A 10 -11.39 12.24 1.09
CA SER A 10 -10.26 12.93 0.47
C SER A 10 -10.01 12.51 -0.99
N TRP A 11 -10.49 11.32 -1.39
CA TRP A 11 -10.39 10.83 -2.76
C TRP A 11 -11.51 9.83 -3.08
N LYS A 12 -11.76 9.58 -4.37
CA LYS A 12 -12.73 8.57 -4.79
C LYS A 12 -12.33 7.17 -4.30
N ASN A 13 -13.30 6.43 -3.79
CA ASN A 13 -13.13 5.08 -3.32
C ASN A 13 -14.44 4.28 -3.47
N LYS A 14 -14.33 2.96 -3.38
CA LYS A 14 -15.43 2.00 -3.39
C LYS A 14 -15.26 1.07 -2.19
N PRO A 15 -16.34 0.58 -1.57
CA PRO A 15 -16.23 -0.41 -0.50
C PRO A 15 -15.51 -1.67 -1.02
N MET A 16 -14.84 -2.39 -0.10
CA MET A 16 -14.34 -3.72 -0.41
C MET A 16 -15.52 -4.65 -0.71
N PRO A 17 -15.45 -5.49 -1.75
CA PRO A 17 -16.51 -6.46 -2.05
C PRO A 17 -16.63 -7.52 -0.96
N ASP A 18 -17.79 -8.20 -0.92
CA ASP A 18 -18.01 -9.32 -0.01
C ASP A 18 -17.11 -10.53 -0.33
N VAL A 19 -16.73 -10.69 -1.59
CA VAL A 19 -15.75 -11.68 -2.03
C VAL A 19 -14.36 -11.19 -1.64
N ARG A 20 -13.97 -11.52 -0.41
CA ARG A 20 -12.68 -11.18 0.21
C ARG A 20 -12.15 -12.36 0.99
N LYS A 21 -10.87 -12.30 1.32
CA LYS A 21 -10.21 -13.27 2.19
C LYS A 21 -9.64 -12.59 3.42
N GLU A 22 -9.70 -13.28 4.55
CA GLU A 22 -9.04 -12.88 5.78
C GLU A 22 -7.71 -13.62 5.95
N LEU A 23 -6.67 -12.87 6.35
CA LEU A 23 -5.35 -13.37 6.70
C LEU A 23 -5.03 -12.92 8.12
N LEU A 24 -4.54 -13.86 8.93
CA LEU A 24 -4.06 -13.58 10.28
C LEU A 24 -2.57 -13.25 10.24
N LEU A 25 -2.20 -12.12 10.82
CA LEU A 25 -0.86 -11.57 10.79
C LEU A 25 -0.31 -11.40 12.21
N ASN A 26 1.01 -11.31 12.31
CA ASN A 26 1.70 -10.86 13.51
C ASN A 26 2.49 -9.58 13.19
N GLY A 27 1.78 -8.57 12.66
CA GLY A 27 2.35 -7.27 12.32
C GLY A 27 2.47 -6.38 13.56
N ARG A 28 3.51 -5.54 13.61
CA ARG A 28 3.73 -4.58 14.69
C ARG A 28 4.19 -3.24 14.14
N TYR A 29 3.73 -2.17 14.77
CA TYR A 29 4.15 -0.79 14.50
C TYR A 29 4.39 -0.08 15.81
N THR A 30 5.49 0.67 15.88
CA THR A 30 5.74 1.62 16.95
C THR A 30 4.70 2.73 16.94
N ARG A 31 4.51 3.38 18.09
CA ARG A 31 3.65 4.57 18.17
C ARG A 31 3.99 5.66 17.14
N ALA A 32 5.28 5.88 16.86
CA ALA A 32 5.72 6.89 15.89
C ALA A 32 5.38 6.49 14.44
N GLU A 33 5.50 5.21 14.10
CA GLU A 33 5.05 4.68 12.82
C GLU A 33 3.54 4.81 12.69
N PHE A 34 2.76 4.44 13.70
CA PHE A 34 1.30 4.56 13.68
C PHE A 34 0.85 6.01 13.46
N VAL A 35 1.47 6.99 14.12
CA VAL A 35 1.17 8.42 13.90
C VAL A 35 1.42 8.83 12.45
N THR A 36 2.43 8.24 11.79
CA THR A 36 2.74 8.52 10.39
C THR A 36 1.76 7.79 9.45
N ILE A 37 1.50 6.51 9.70
CA ILE A 37 0.54 5.66 8.96
C ILE A 37 -0.85 6.29 8.99
N SER A 38 -1.28 6.80 10.15
CA SER A 38 -2.60 7.40 10.32
C SER A 38 -2.81 8.66 9.48
N GLN A 39 -1.75 9.33 9.02
CA GLN A 39 -1.89 10.44 8.07
C GLN A 39 -2.38 9.99 6.68
N GLY A 40 -2.21 8.71 6.35
CA GLY A 40 -2.55 8.14 5.05
C GLY A 40 -1.83 8.80 3.88
N PHE A 41 -2.41 8.65 2.69
CA PHE A 41 -1.87 9.15 1.43
C PHE A 41 -2.98 9.53 0.46
N VAL A 42 -3.02 10.80 0.04
CA VAL A 42 -3.91 11.30 -1.02
C VAL A 42 -3.10 11.42 -2.32
N PRO A 43 -3.53 10.80 -3.44
CA PRO A 43 -2.89 10.96 -4.75
C PRO A 43 -2.77 12.43 -5.16
N GLN A 44 -1.64 12.82 -5.77
CA GLN A 44 -1.43 14.16 -6.34
C GLN A 44 -1.52 14.16 -7.87
N GLY A 45 -1.41 13.00 -8.52
CA GLY A 45 -1.47 12.89 -9.98
C GLY A 45 -1.74 11.48 -10.52
N ALA A 46 -1.69 11.34 -11.84
CA ALA A 46 -2.00 10.08 -12.53
C ALA A 46 -0.94 8.98 -12.35
N SER A 47 0.28 9.35 -11.93
CA SER A 47 1.35 8.43 -11.58
C SER A 47 1.05 7.71 -10.26
N ASP A 48 0.46 8.41 -9.28
CA ASP A 48 0.10 7.85 -7.98
C ASP A 48 -1.02 6.84 -8.10
N LYS A 49 -0.72 5.58 -7.79
CA LYS A 49 -1.64 4.46 -8.00
C LYS A 49 -2.48 4.09 -6.78
N TRP A 50 -2.16 4.67 -5.63
CA TRP A 50 -2.75 4.30 -4.35
C TRP A 50 -3.38 5.50 -3.66
N PHE A 51 -4.52 5.29 -3.03
CA PHE A 51 -5.15 6.18 -2.07
C PHE A 51 -5.29 5.38 -0.77
N ILE A 52 -4.76 5.91 0.33
CA ILE A 52 -4.68 5.20 1.60
C ILE A 52 -5.20 6.10 2.72
N TYR A 53 -6.07 5.60 3.58
CA TYR A 53 -6.54 6.34 4.75
C TYR A 53 -6.81 5.38 5.91
N LEU A 54 -6.68 5.88 7.13
CA LEU A 54 -7.09 5.18 8.33
C LEU A 54 -8.49 5.68 8.73
N GLN A 55 -9.40 4.77 9.02
CA GLN A 55 -10.67 5.09 9.64
C GLN A 55 -10.87 4.16 10.83
N ASP A 56 -11.05 4.75 12.01
CA ASP A 56 -11.02 4.03 13.29
C ASP A 56 -9.71 3.22 13.41
N GLU A 57 -9.81 1.89 13.45
CA GLU A 57 -8.69 0.95 13.54
C GLU A 57 -8.34 0.32 12.18
N TRP A 58 -8.97 0.75 11.09
CA TRP A 58 -8.88 0.08 9.79
C TRP A 58 -8.17 0.96 8.77
N LEU A 59 -7.02 0.47 8.28
CA LEU A 59 -6.25 1.12 7.22
C LEU A 59 -6.72 0.58 5.86
N HIS A 60 -7.33 1.46 5.08
CA HIS A 60 -7.89 1.14 3.78
C HIS A 60 -6.92 1.51 2.65
N CYS A 61 -6.58 0.55 1.79
CA CYS A 61 -5.72 0.75 0.63
C CYS A 61 -6.51 0.59 -0.68
N HIS A 62 -6.69 1.68 -1.41
CA HIS A 62 -7.45 1.74 -2.66
C HIS A 62 -6.57 2.02 -3.86
N ARG A 63 -6.98 1.50 -5.02
CA ARG A 63 -6.46 1.97 -6.32
C ARG A 63 -6.99 3.35 -6.62
N SER A 64 -6.11 4.32 -6.83
CA SER A 64 -6.46 5.75 -7.02
C SER A 64 -7.36 6.01 -8.23
N VAL A 65 -7.25 5.20 -9.29
CA VAL A 65 -7.99 5.40 -10.55
C VAL A 65 -9.38 4.74 -10.50
N SER A 66 -9.45 3.45 -10.17
CA SER A 66 -10.72 2.70 -10.18
C SER A 66 -11.53 2.86 -8.89
N GLY A 67 -10.88 3.28 -7.80
CA GLY A 67 -11.44 3.33 -6.45
C GLY A 67 -11.50 1.97 -5.74
N SER A 68 -11.12 0.88 -6.40
CA SER A 68 -11.20 -0.48 -5.85
C SER A 68 -10.41 -0.60 -4.55
N CYS A 69 -11.05 -1.05 -3.47
CA CYS A 69 -10.39 -1.35 -2.20
C CYS A 69 -9.67 -2.69 -2.31
N ILE A 70 -8.35 -2.71 -2.16
CA ILE A 70 -7.54 -3.93 -2.34
C ILE A 70 -7.23 -4.58 -1.01
N PHE A 71 -6.84 -3.77 -0.02
CA PHE A 71 -6.48 -4.21 1.32
C PHE A 71 -7.21 -3.40 2.38
N ILE A 72 -7.60 -4.06 3.46
CA ILE A 72 -8.02 -3.43 4.70
C ILE A 72 -7.24 -4.10 5.84
N LEU A 73 -6.38 -3.34 6.51
CA LEU A 73 -5.56 -3.84 7.62
C LEU A 73 -6.08 -3.30 8.94
N GLN A 74 -6.32 -4.17 9.91
CA GLN A 74 -6.59 -3.72 11.28
C GLN A 74 -5.29 -3.29 11.94
N ILE A 75 -5.29 -2.15 12.63
CA ILE A 75 -4.20 -1.68 13.47
C ILE A 75 -4.79 -1.24 14.81
N VAL A 76 -4.46 -1.98 15.87
CA VAL A 76 -5.01 -1.81 17.22
C VAL A 76 -3.90 -1.51 18.22
N PRO A 77 -4.16 -0.76 19.31
CA PRO A 77 -3.20 -0.58 20.39
C PRO A 77 -2.77 -1.92 21.01
N ASP A 78 -1.48 -2.07 21.29
CA ASP A 78 -0.89 -3.22 21.98
C ASP A 78 0.22 -2.73 22.91
N GLU A 79 -0.09 -2.64 24.21
CA GLU A 79 0.77 -2.03 25.25
C GLU A 79 1.23 -0.61 24.88
N ASP A 80 2.53 -0.41 24.62
CA ASP A 80 3.13 0.88 24.24
C ASP A 80 3.20 1.09 22.71
N ASP A 81 2.84 0.06 21.94
CA ASP A 81 2.92 0.00 20.48
C ASP A 81 1.55 -0.35 19.85
N TYR A 82 1.56 -0.84 18.61
CA TYR A 82 0.38 -1.23 17.86
C TYR A 82 0.59 -2.60 17.21
N ALA A 83 -0.43 -3.45 17.29
CA ALA A 83 -0.49 -4.71 16.57
C ALA A 83 -1.34 -4.58 15.30
N ALA A 84 -1.01 -5.35 14.28
CA ALA A 84 -1.79 -5.45 13.05
C ALA A 84 -2.17 -6.91 12.76
N PRO A 85 -3.24 -7.43 13.41
CA PRO A 85 -3.52 -8.87 13.45
C PRO A 85 -4.36 -9.39 12.28
N ILE A 86 -5.15 -8.53 11.63
CA ILE A 86 -6.14 -8.94 10.63
C ILE A 86 -5.92 -8.16 9.34
N LEU A 87 -5.79 -8.88 8.23
CA LEU A 87 -5.80 -8.32 6.89
C LEU A 87 -6.94 -8.91 6.07
N TRP A 88 -7.80 -8.06 5.54
CA TRP A 88 -8.73 -8.42 4.47
C TRP A 88 -8.15 -8.09 3.11
N VAL A 89 -8.17 -9.08 2.22
CA VAL A 89 -7.70 -8.99 0.85
C VAL A 89 -8.88 -9.15 -0.11
N ASN A 90 -9.03 -8.22 -1.05
CA ASN A 90 -10.03 -8.31 -2.10
C ASN A 90 -9.80 -9.56 -2.97
N GLN A 91 -10.85 -10.33 -3.27
CA GLN A 91 -10.78 -11.52 -4.11
C GLN A 91 -11.65 -11.43 -5.38
N GLU A 92 -12.16 -10.23 -5.71
CA GLU A 92 -12.89 -9.95 -6.94
C GLU A 92 -11.92 -9.83 -8.13
N PRO A 93 -11.87 -10.80 -9.07
CA PRO A 93 -10.85 -10.85 -10.12
C PRO A 93 -10.89 -9.67 -11.09
N SER A 94 -12.06 -9.04 -11.25
CA SER A 94 -12.19 -7.82 -12.07
C SER A 94 -11.56 -6.58 -11.42
N GLN A 95 -11.31 -6.62 -10.11
CA GLN A 95 -10.72 -5.52 -9.34
C GLN A 95 -9.28 -5.80 -8.92
N TYR A 96 -8.97 -7.03 -8.52
CA TYR A 96 -7.66 -7.44 -8.05
C TYR A 96 -7.38 -8.90 -8.38
N ARG A 97 -6.24 -9.15 -9.00
CA ARG A 97 -5.74 -10.51 -9.23
C ARG A 97 -4.76 -10.87 -8.13
N SER A 98 -5.30 -11.35 -7.01
CA SER A 98 -4.53 -11.99 -5.93
C SER A 98 -3.89 -13.29 -6.47
N PHE A 99 -2.66 -13.59 -6.01
CA PHE A 99 -1.89 -14.76 -6.46
C PHE A 99 -1.56 -15.71 -5.31
N GLU A 100 -0.86 -15.22 -4.30
CA GLU A 100 -0.37 -15.95 -3.14
C GLU A 100 -0.45 -15.04 -1.91
N ASP A 101 -0.75 -15.60 -0.75
CA ASP A 101 -0.99 -14.83 0.48
C ASP A 101 0.27 -14.10 0.91
N GLU A 102 1.42 -14.76 0.78
CA GLU A 102 2.72 -14.18 1.09
C GLU A 102 3.01 -12.98 0.20
N TYR A 103 2.58 -13.02 -1.06
CA TYR A 103 2.74 -11.89 -1.97
C TYR A 103 1.86 -10.72 -1.56
N ASP A 104 0.59 -10.98 -1.23
CA ASP A 104 -0.37 -9.94 -0.85
C ASP A 104 0.06 -9.25 0.45
N VAL A 105 0.53 -10.02 1.44
CA VAL A 105 1.11 -9.49 2.68
C VAL A 105 2.37 -8.67 2.40
N ALA A 106 3.28 -9.19 1.57
CA ALA A 106 4.52 -8.46 1.23
C ALA A 106 4.23 -7.17 0.43
N LEU A 107 3.20 -7.17 -0.41
CA LEU A 107 2.77 -5.98 -1.14
C LEU A 107 2.20 -4.93 -0.18
N LEU A 108 1.33 -5.30 0.74
CA LEU A 108 0.83 -4.37 1.74
C LEU A 108 1.97 -3.77 2.59
N ALA A 109 2.89 -4.60 3.07
CA ALA A 109 4.06 -4.15 3.84
C ALA A 109 4.91 -3.15 3.02
N TYR A 110 5.18 -3.47 1.76
CA TYR A 110 5.88 -2.58 0.83
C TYR A 110 5.17 -1.23 0.65
N LEU A 111 3.82 -1.21 0.51
CA LEU A 111 3.07 0.03 0.39
C LEU A 111 3.17 0.89 1.66
N ILE A 112 3.07 0.28 2.84
CA ILE A 112 3.19 0.98 4.12
C ILE A 112 4.60 1.58 4.26
N ASP A 113 5.63 0.78 4.04
CA ASP A 113 7.02 1.23 4.16
C ASP A 113 7.34 2.35 3.16
N THR A 114 7.00 2.17 1.88
CA THR A 114 7.43 3.12 0.83
C THR A 114 6.56 4.36 0.72
N ILE A 115 5.23 4.22 0.80
CA ILE A 115 4.30 5.33 0.59
C ILE A 115 4.04 6.11 1.89
N LEU A 116 3.81 5.41 3.00
CA LEU A 116 3.44 6.05 4.26
C LEU A 116 4.67 6.43 5.09
N LEU A 117 5.59 5.49 5.27
CA LEU A 117 6.77 5.67 6.13
C LEU A 117 7.97 6.26 5.39
N GLY A 118 7.96 6.29 4.05
CA GLY A 118 9.03 6.86 3.23
C GLY A 118 10.35 6.06 3.30
N ARG A 119 10.28 4.78 3.63
CA ARG A 119 11.42 3.87 3.72
C ARG A 119 11.73 3.25 2.37
N PHE A 120 12.99 2.88 2.17
CA PHE A 120 13.36 2.04 1.04
C PHE A 120 12.99 0.59 1.34
N ALA A 121 12.22 -0.02 0.46
CA ALA A 121 11.93 -1.46 0.47
C ALA A 121 12.04 -2.00 -0.96
N PRO A 122 12.52 -3.24 -1.17
CA PRO A 122 12.46 -3.88 -2.48
C PRO A 122 11.01 -4.22 -2.84
N PHE A 123 10.65 -4.03 -4.11
CA PHE A 123 9.32 -4.43 -4.58
C PHE A 123 9.18 -5.97 -4.47
N PRO A 124 8.07 -6.49 -3.89
CA PRO A 124 7.90 -7.92 -3.69
C PRO A 124 7.79 -8.65 -5.03
N GLN A 125 8.31 -9.87 -5.07
CA GLN A 125 8.35 -10.68 -6.28
C GLN A 125 7.40 -11.88 -6.12
N ALA A 126 6.36 -11.95 -6.95
CA ALA A 126 5.58 -13.18 -7.04
C ALA A 126 6.39 -14.24 -7.81
N LYS A 127 6.42 -15.47 -7.29
CA LYS A 127 7.21 -16.59 -7.85
C LYS A 127 6.82 -16.93 -9.30
N GLN A 128 5.59 -16.59 -9.68
CA GLN A 128 4.95 -16.96 -10.94
C GLN A 128 5.33 -16.04 -12.12
N PHE A 129 5.97 -14.89 -11.87
CA PHE A 129 6.30 -13.94 -12.93
C PHE A 129 7.69 -14.15 -13.54
N SER A 130 7.74 -14.12 -14.87
CA SER A 130 8.97 -13.92 -15.65
C SER A 130 9.55 -12.52 -15.38
N GLU A 131 10.82 -12.28 -15.71
CA GLU A 131 11.47 -10.97 -15.46
C GLU A 131 10.76 -9.79 -16.15
N THR A 132 10.31 -9.98 -17.39
CA THR A 132 9.56 -8.96 -18.14
C THR A 132 8.18 -8.70 -17.56
N ASP A 133 7.50 -9.75 -17.07
CA ASP A 133 6.21 -9.61 -16.40
C ASP A 133 6.35 -8.91 -15.04
N ARG A 134 7.46 -9.13 -14.31
CA ARG A 134 7.74 -8.43 -13.05
C ARG A 134 7.81 -6.93 -13.22
N GLN A 135 8.54 -6.44 -14.23
CA GLN A 135 8.69 -5.00 -14.45
C GLN A 135 7.35 -4.35 -14.84
N ARG A 136 6.58 -5.00 -15.71
CA ARG A 136 5.22 -4.54 -16.09
C ARG A 136 4.28 -4.54 -14.89
N HIS A 137 4.34 -5.59 -14.07
CA HIS A 137 3.53 -5.71 -12.85
C HIS A 137 3.88 -4.61 -11.84
N GLN A 138 5.17 -4.38 -11.58
CA GLN A 138 5.61 -3.29 -10.70
C GLN A 138 5.15 -1.91 -11.22
N GLN A 139 5.30 -1.64 -12.51
CA GLN A 139 4.82 -0.38 -13.12
C GLN A 139 3.30 -0.24 -13.02
N HIS A 140 2.55 -1.32 -13.19
CA HIS A 140 1.11 -1.32 -12.99
C HIS A 140 0.75 -0.98 -11.53
N VAL A 141 1.44 -1.62 -10.58
CA VAL A 141 1.18 -1.47 -9.14
C VAL A 141 1.58 -0.09 -8.63
N MET A 142 2.75 0.43 -9.02
CA MET A 142 3.33 1.66 -8.44
C MET A 142 3.30 2.88 -9.36
N GLY A 143 3.05 2.71 -10.66
CA GLY A 143 3.20 3.77 -11.64
C GLY A 143 4.64 3.91 -12.15
N GLN A 144 4.91 4.99 -12.88
CA GLN A 144 6.20 5.19 -13.57
C GLN A 144 7.38 5.56 -12.66
N ASP A 145 7.12 5.93 -11.39
CA ASP A 145 8.14 6.44 -10.46
C ASP A 145 8.49 5.44 -9.33
N GLY A 146 8.60 4.16 -9.66
CA GLY A 146 9.13 3.14 -8.73
C GLY A 146 10.65 3.17 -8.56
N GLY A 147 11.35 4.06 -9.25
CA GLY A 147 12.80 4.20 -9.18
C GLY A 147 13.18 5.63 -8.81
N LEU A 148 13.83 5.80 -7.66
CA LEU A 148 14.68 6.96 -7.43
C LEU A 148 15.57 7.15 -8.66
N ARG A 149 15.34 8.21 -9.44
CA ARG A 149 16.31 8.65 -10.46
C ARG A 149 17.52 9.22 -9.72
N LEU A 150 18.39 8.36 -9.22
CA LEU A 150 19.74 8.76 -8.87
C LEU A 150 20.41 9.19 -10.17
N ARG A 151 20.53 10.49 -10.38
CA ARG A 151 21.43 11.06 -11.39
C ARG A 151 22.81 11.14 -10.76
N MET A 152 23.79 10.49 -11.40
CA MET A 152 25.21 10.71 -11.08
C MET A 152 25.51 12.21 -11.20
N ALA A 153 26.01 12.84 -10.14
CA ALA A 153 26.35 14.27 -10.11
C ALA A 153 27.76 14.57 -10.65
N ASN A 154 28.52 13.57 -11.08
CA ASN A 154 29.87 13.77 -11.60
C ASN A 154 29.91 13.55 -13.11
N GLY A 155 29.72 14.64 -13.83
CA GLY A 155 30.14 14.82 -15.20
C GLY A 155 30.75 16.22 -15.33
N ASN A 156 31.89 16.44 -14.68
CA ASN A 156 32.74 17.58 -15.02
C ASN A 156 33.89 17.04 -15.87
N GLN A 157 33.78 17.39 -17.16
CA GLN A 157 34.74 17.47 -18.26
C GLN A 157 36.05 16.68 -18.16
#